data_AF-A0A9P5URT8-F1
#
_entry.id   AF-A0A9P5URT8-F1
#
_cell.length_a   1.000
_cell.length_b   1.000
_cell.length_c   1.000
_cell.angle_alpha   90.00
_cell.angle_beta   90.00
_cell.angle_gamma   90.00
#
_symmetry.space_group_name_H-M   'P 1'
#
loop_
_entity.id
_entity.type
_entity.pdbx_description
1 polymer ?
#
loop_
_entity_poly.entity_id
_entity_poly.type
_entity_poly.pdbx_seq_one_letter_code
_entity_poly.pdbx_strand_id
1 'polypeptide(L)'
;MGYVFRECLLAPHNFGVPNDRLRYFLMARLRSSFEGVTSTSSTASAQSTREALETFDPEKEIIYTMWPFPAFVEDPKTPIIQHNFKLPELQHFLDQDKTQAKDYLLSRQLILERPNFRFDILRPSSNRSSCFTKAYGSHHVASGGGLLQTQKIDQTEYDFSNSESIADLGLRFFSPTEVARLHVFPLNEKRDDDNAPEISESSDEESITEPVLKSVTTVRPFNPRLAQNPNGPFLQFPEKLKALQRYKLLGNSLNVWVVAELLRAVLFADHSGTPQPLYREPGFDIEGTKHDIEETGLTSNDGDPSDSDTKRRDTKRFKAE
;
A
#
# COMPACT_ATOMS: atom_id res chain seq x y z
N MET A 1 13.45 -26.94 -7.44
CA MET A 1 14.01 -25.93 -8.39
C MET A 1 15.17 -25.10 -7.83
N GLY A 2 15.57 -25.23 -6.56
CA GLY A 2 16.79 -24.58 -6.04
C GLY A 2 16.68 -23.08 -5.75
N TYR A 3 15.48 -22.51 -5.70
CA TYR A 3 15.26 -21.10 -5.37
C TYR A 3 15.07 -20.91 -3.86
N VAL A 4 15.54 -19.77 -3.37
CA VAL A 4 15.09 -19.17 -2.11
C VAL A 4 14.03 -18.15 -2.47
N PHE A 5 12.92 -18.11 -1.72
CA PHE A 5 11.83 -17.17 -2.00
C PHE A 5 11.40 -16.41 -0.75
N ARG A 6 10.72 -15.28 -0.99
CA ARG A 6 10.06 -14.43 0.01
C ARG A 6 8.70 -14.05 -0.53
N GLU A 7 7.69 -14.11 0.32
CA GLU A 7 6.31 -13.76 -0.02
C GLU A 7 5.89 -12.54 0.77
N CYS A 8 5.18 -11.61 0.14
CA CYS A 8 4.67 -10.45 0.83
C CYS A 8 3.30 -10.03 0.32
N LEU A 9 2.52 -9.39 1.21
CA LEU A 9 1.23 -8.80 0.94
C LEU A 9 1.35 -7.31 1.26
N LEU A 10 1.70 -6.50 0.26
CA LEU A 10 2.06 -5.10 0.43
C LEU A 10 1.18 -4.17 -0.42
N ALA A 11 1.02 -2.94 0.06
CA ALA A 11 0.33 -1.85 -0.61
C ALA A 11 1.27 -0.66 -0.82
N PRO A 12 0.98 0.23 -1.79
CA PRO A 12 1.80 1.42 -2.05
C PRO A 12 2.03 2.32 -0.83
N HIS A 13 1.11 2.38 0.13
CA HIS A 13 1.31 3.15 1.35
C HIS A 13 2.47 2.63 2.21
N ASN A 14 2.84 1.35 2.09
CA ASN A 14 4.03 0.79 2.75
C ASN A 14 5.33 1.34 2.14
N PHE A 15 5.25 2.16 1.08
CA PHE A 15 6.40 2.76 0.40
C PHE A 15 6.25 4.28 0.25
N GLY A 16 5.32 4.91 0.97
CA GLY A 16 5.12 6.36 0.94
C GLY A 16 4.17 6.87 -0.15
N VAL A 17 3.43 6.01 -0.84
CA VAL A 17 2.45 6.41 -1.88
C VAL A 17 1.02 6.36 -1.31
N PRO A 18 0.19 7.42 -1.45
CA PRO A 18 -1.12 7.52 -0.81
C PRO A 18 -2.22 6.70 -1.52
N ASN A 19 -2.01 5.40 -1.72
CA ASN A 19 -2.94 4.51 -2.40
C ASN A 19 -3.02 3.10 -1.76
N ASP A 20 -4.23 2.64 -1.46
CA ASP A 20 -4.51 1.34 -0.86
C ASP A 20 -4.71 0.27 -1.95
N ARG A 21 -3.60 -0.24 -2.49
CA ARG A 21 -3.55 -1.28 -3.53
C ARG A 21 -2.80 -2.52 -3.05
N LEU A 22 -3.36 -3.21 -2.06
CA LEU A 22 -2.78 -4.43 -1.50
C LEU A 22 -2.62 -5.52 -2.57
N ARG A 23 -1.42 -6.07 -2.72
CA ARG A 23 -1.11 -7.13 -3.67
C ARG A 23 -0.16 -8.15 -3.06
N TYR A 24 -0.36 -9.40 -3.45
CA TYR A 24 0.58 -10.47 -3.18
C TYR A 24 1.76 -10.38 -4.15
N PHE A 25 2.97 -10.55 -3.63
CA PHE A 25 4.18 -10.67 -4.41
C PHE A 25 4.97 -11.90 -3.93
N LEU A 26 5.55 -12.61 -4.89
CA LEU A 26 6.54 -13.65 -4.64
C LEU A 26 7.82 -13.23 -5.34
N MET A 27 8.89 -13.19 -4.55
CA MET A 27 10.24 -12.94 -5.03
C MET A 27 11.04 -14.21 -4.88
N ALA A 28 11.80 -14.60 -5.90
CA ALA A 28 12.61 -15.81 -5.85
C ALA A 28 13.99 -15.57 -6.49
N ARG A 29 15.04 -16.05 -5.84
CA ARG A 29 16.42 -15.98 -6.30
C ARG A 29 17.10 -17.33 -6.17
N LEU A 30 17.87 -17.73 -7.19
CA LEU A 30 18.51 -19.04 -7.25
C LEU A 30 19.57 -19.18 -6.15
N ARG A 31 19.57 -20.29 -5.40
CA ARG A 31 20.46 -20.47 -4.24
C ARG A 31 21.95 -20.36 -4.60
N SER A 32 22.36 -20.85 -5.77
CA SER A 32 23.75 -20.75 -6.24
C SER A 32 24.21 -19.32 -6.48
N SER A 33 23.30 -18.37 -6.66
CA SER A 33 23.65 -16.95 -6.83
C SER A 33 24.14 -16.27 -5.54
N PHE A 34 24.15 -16.98 -4.41
CA PHE A 34 24.67 -16.49 -3.13
C PHE A 34 26.05 -17.06 -2.79
N GLU A 35 26.57 -18.03 -3.56
CA GLU A 35 27.79 -18.80 -3.24
C GLU A 35 29.11 -17.98 -3.28
N GLY A 36 29.06 -16.68 -3.62
CA GLY A 36 30.19 -15.75 -3.60
C GLY A 36 30.07 -14.59 -2.60
N VAL A 37 29.00 -14.52 -1.81
CA VAL A 37 28.66 -13.37 -0.94
C VAL A 37 29.12 -13.59 0.51
N THR A 38 29.44 -14.82 0.90
CA THR A 38 29.92 -15.14 2.24
C THR A 38 31.38 -14.70 2.42
N SER A 39 31.57 -13.47 2.89
CA SER A 39 32.80 -13.04 3.54
C SER A 39 32.47 -12.05 4.66
N THR A 40 31.74 -12.50 5.68
CA THR A 40 31.96 -12.15 7.10
C THR A 40 30.94 -12.89 7.99
N SER A 41 31.47 -13.53 9.05
CA SER A 41 30.81 -14.07 10.24
C SER A 41 29.74 -15.17 10.09
N SER A 42 30.17 -16.40 9.86
CA SER A 42 30.12 -17.47 10.88
C SER A 42 30.55 -18.80 10.26
N THR A 43 31.71 -19.27 10.68
CA THR A 43 32.19 -20.64 10.50
C THR A 43 31.25 -21.61 11.24
N ALA A 44 30.25 -22.13 10.54
CA ALA A 44 29.60 -23.39 10.91
C ALA A 44 28.92 -24.06 9.70
N SER A 45 29.53 -25.17 9.25
CA SER A 45 28.91 -26.25 8.48
C SER A 45 28.61 -26.05 6.98
N ALA A 46 29.65 -25.87 6.17
CA ALA A 46 29.58 -26.10 4.72
C ALA A 46 29.42 -27.59 4.31
N GLN A 47 29.15 -28.50 5.25
CA GLN A 47 29.07 -29.95 5.00
C GLN A 47 27.70 -30.60 5.30
N SER A 48 26.70 -29.87 5.82
CA SER A 48 25.40 -30.46 6.20
C SER A 48 24.22 -30.09 5.26
N THR A 49 24.45 -29.24 4.26
CA THR A 49 23.35 -28.53 3.57
C THR A 49 22.79 -29.21 2.32
N ARG A 50 23.29 -30.39 1.93
CA ARG A 50 22.78 -31.13 0.76
C ARG A 50 21.58 -32.05 1.06
N GLU A 51 21.35 -32.42 2.31
CA GLU A 51 20.28 -33.37 2.68
C GLU A 51 19.01 -32.72 3.24
N ALA A 52 19.02 -31.43 3.57
CA ALA A 52 17.80 -30.70 3.91
C ALA A 52 17.03 -30.29 2.64
N LEU A 53 16.66 -31.28 1.81
CA LEU A 53 15.59 -31.12 0.85
C LEU A 53 14.26 -31.34 1.57
N GLU A 54 13.36 -30.37 1.43
CA GLU A 54 11.92 -30.61 1.24
C GLU A 54 11.08 -31.05 2.46
N THR A 55 11.20 -30.36 3.60
CA THR A 55 10.06 -30.25 4.52
C THR A 55 9.56 -28.82 4.54
N PHE A 56 8.34 -28.62 4.06
CA PHE A 56 7.53 -27.42 4.30
C PHE A 56 7.52 -27.19 5.81
N ASP A 57 8.13 -26.09 6.24
CA ASP A 57 8.19 -25.69 7.63
C ASP A 57 7.28 -24.46 7.79
N PRO A 58 6.03 -24.66 8.24
CA PRO A 58 5.07 -23.56 8.37
C PRO A 58 5.55 -22.48 9.34
N GLU A 59 6.52 -22.77 10.22
CA GLU A 59 7.10 -21.77 11.11
C GLU A 59 8.19 -20.93 10.41
N LYS A 60 8.72 -21.35 9.26
CA LYS A 60 9.68 -20.58 8.44
C LYS A 60 9.02 -19.80 7.30
N GLU A 61 7.80 -20.15 6.92
CA GLU A 61 7.07 -19.47 5.86
C GLU A 61 6.37 -18.21 6.39
N ILE A 62 6.98 -17.06 6.13
CA ILE A 62 6.50 -15.75 6.55
C ILE A 62 5.96 -15.01 5.33
N ILE A 63 4.70 -14.57 5.41
CA ILE A 63 4.14 -13.59 4.50
C ILE A 63 4.34 -12.21 5.12
N TYR A 64 5.26 -11.42 4.57
CA TYR A 64 5.52 -10.07 5.08
C TYR A 64 4.38 -9.12 4.73
N THR A 65 3.88 -8.39 5.71
CA THR A 65 2.79 -7.39 5.54
C THR A 65 3.29 -5.95 5.70
N MET A 66 4.58 -5.76 5.98
CA MET A 66 5.21 -4.46 6.13
C MET A 66 6.52 -4.39 5.32
N TRP A 67 6.96 -3.16 5.09
CA TRP A 67 8.19 -2.83 4.40
C TRP A 67 9.04 -1.89 5.27
N PRO A 68 10.37 -2.07 5.35
CA PRO A 68 11.17 -3.11 4.69
C PRO A 68 10.94 -4.50 5.30
N PHE A 69 11.56 -5.53 4.72
CA PHE A 69 11.72 -6.86 5.32
C PHE A 69 13.21 -7.23 5.34
N PRO A 70 13.64 -8.23 6.14
CA PRO A 70 15.04 -8.63 6.23
C PRO A 70 15.65 -8.96 4.87
N ALA A 71 16.95 -8.65 4.70
CA ALA A 71 17.64 -8.90 3.44
C ALA A 71 17.51 -10.37 2.98
N PHE A 72 17.55 -10.59 1.67
CA PHE A 72 17.34 -11.93 1.09
C PHE A 72 18.40 -12.97 1.54
N VAL A 73 19.56 -12.49 1.97
CA VAL A 73 20.69 -13.28 2.48
C VAL A 73 20.61 -13.56 3.99
N GLU A 74 19.68 -12.92 4.70
CA GLU A 74 19.53 -13.04 6.16
C GLU A 74 18.40 -13.99 6.57
N ASP A 75 18.36 -14.31 7.87
CA ASP A 75 17.26 -15.07 8.45
C ASP A 75 15.93 -14.31 8.23
N PRO A 76 14.89 -14.94 7.68
CA PRO A 76 13.59 -14.29 7.49
C PRO A 76 12.94 -13.76 8.79
N LYS A 77 13.36 -14.24 9.96
CA LYS A 77 12.87 -13.81 11.28
C LYS A 77 13.72 -12.72 11.93
N THR A 78 14.81 -12.26 11.29
CA THR A 78 15.64 -11.21 11.89
C THR A 78 14.79 -9.98 12.19
N PRO A 79 14.76 -9.48 13.44
CA PRO A 79 13.93 -8.34 13.80
C PRO A 79 14.49 -7.06 13.16
N ILE A 80 13.63 -6.38 12.43
CA ILE A 80 13.93 -5.09 11.80
C ILE A 80 13.13 -3.95 12.43
N ILE A 81 13.68 -2.74 12.34
CA ILE A 81 12.96 -1.51 12.63
C ILE A 81 11.99 -1.26 11.47
N GLN A 82 10.69 -1.24 11.79
CA GLN A 82 9.65 -0.97 10.82
C GLN A 82 9.61 0.52 10.50
N HIS A 83 9.33 0.86 9.24
CA HIS A 83 9.29 2.25 8.80
C HIS A 83 7.87 2.69 8.48
N ASN A 84 7.46 3.82 9.06
CA ASN A 84 6.19 4.47 8.75
C ASN A 84 6.45 5.73 7.92
N PHE A 85 5.70 5.88 6.84
CA PHE A 85 5.82 7.05 5.98
C PHE A 85 4.72 8.07 6.30
N LYS A 86 5.12 9.34 6.37
CA LYS A 86 4.18 10.44 6.22
C LYS A 86 3.73 10.49 4.76
N LEU A 87 2.47 10.15 4.51
CA LEU A 87 1.92 10.08 3.15
C LEU A 87 1.64 11.49 2.62
N PRO A 88 2.02 11.80 1.37
CA PRO A 88 1.71 13.07 0.74
C PRO A 88 0.21 13.20 0.44
N GLU A 89 -0.26 14.45 0.39
CA GLU A 89 -1.64 14.74 0.02
C GLU A 89 -1.91 14.45 -1.47
N LEU A 90 -3.14 14.07 -1.78
CA LEU A 90 -3.56 13.71 -3.14
C LEU A 90 -3.41 14.87 -4.13
N GLN A 91 -3.46 16.12 -3.67
CA GLN A 91 -3.26 17.32 -4.50
C GLN A 91 -1.95 17.27 -5.31
N HIS A 92 -0.90 16.63 -4.80
CA HIS A 92 0.39 16.49 -5.48
C HIS A 92 0.34 15.52 -6.68
N PHE A 93 -0.72 14.73 -6.80
CA PHE A 93 -0.96 13.76 -7.86
C PHE A 93 -2.02 14.23 -8.87
N LEU A 94 -2.71 15.33 -8.58
CA LEU A 94 -3.75 15.88 -9.46
C LEU A 94 -3.16 16.53 -10.72
N ASP A 95 -3.97 16.62 -11.77
CA ASP A 95 -3.62 17.37 -12.99
C ASP A 95 -3.53 18.88 -12.66
N GLN A 96 -2.46 19.53 -13.11
CA GLN A 96 -2.29 20.98 -12.95
C GLN A 96 -3.27 21.75 -13.84
N ASP A 97 -3.45 21.27 -15.08
CA ASP A 97 -4.42 21.83 -16.00
C ASP A 97 -5.84 21.31 -15.67
N LYS A 98 -6.67 22.21 -15.15
CA LYS A 98 -8.06 21.91 -14.78
C LYS A 98 -9.04 21.95 -15.96
N THR A 99 -8.59 22.27 -17.19
CA THR A 99 -9.48 22.35 -18.36
C THR A 99 -10.25 21.05 -18.61
N GLN A 100 -9.59 19.90 -18.44
CA GLN A 100 -10.18 18.57 -18.63
C GLN A 100 -10.91 18.02 -17.39
N ALA A 101 -10.92 18.74 -16.26
CA ALA A 101 -11.56 18.25 -15.03
C ALA A 101 -13.07 17.99 -15.22
N LYS A 102 -13.70 18.73 -16.14
CA LYS A 102 -15.13 18.59 -16.46
C LYS A 102 -15.45 17.26 -17.17
N ASP A 103 -14.51 16.69 -17.91
CA ASP A 103 -14.70 15.44 -18.66
C ASP A 103 -14.84 14.23 -17.75
N TYR A 104 -14.41 14.38 -16.49
CA TYR A 104 -14.43 13.32 -15.48
C TYR A 104 -15.50 13.55 -14.41
N LEU A 105 -16.31 14.61 -14.51
CA LEU A 105 -17.40 14.88 -13.57
C LEU A 105 -18.39 13.71 -13.55
N LEU A 106 -18.75 13.29 -12.34
CA LEU A 106 -19.80 12.34 -12.14
C LEU A 106 -21.14 13.04 -12.41
N SER A 107 -21.97 12.43 -13.25
CA SER A 107 -23.29 12.98 -13.55
C SER A 107 -24.12 13.12 -12.27
N ARG A 108 -24.66 14.31 -12.01
CA ARG A 108 -25.60 14.57 -10.91
C ARG A 108 -26.74 13.56 -10.90
N GLN A 109 -27.31 13.26 -12.07
CA GLN A 109 -28.41 12.30 -12.21
C GLN A 109 -28.02 10.90 -11.69
N LEU A 110 -26.79 10.46 -11.95
CA LEU A 110 -26.27 9.17 -11.53
C LEU A 110 -26.13 9.07 -9.99
N ILE A 111 -25.84 10.19 -9.33
CA ILE A 111 -25.78 10.29 -7.86
C ILE A 111 -27.20 10.21 -7.28
N LEU A 112 -28.15 10.95 -7.87
CA LEU A 112 -29.55 10.98 -7.41
C LEU A 112 -30.27 9.64 -7.57
N GLU A 113 -29.91 8.85 -8.60
CA GLU A 113 -30.42 7.49 -8.80
C GLU A 113 -29.88 6.47 -7.77
N ARG A 114 -29.01 6.91 -6.85
CA ARG A 114 -28.37 6.07 -5.82
C ARG A 114 -28.60 6.65 -4.41
N PRO A 115 -29.85 6.67 -3.93
CA PRO A 115 -30.15 7.11 -2.57
C PRO A 115 -29.44 6.24 -1.54
N ASN A 116 -28.94 6.85 -0.46
CA ASN A 116 -28.21 6.20 0.62
C ASN A 116 -26.88 5.52 0.21
N PHE A 117 -26.43 5.69 -1.03
CA PHE A 117 -25.18 5.11 -1.47
C PHE A 117 -23.99 5.88 -0.88
N ARG A 118 -23.13 5.17 -0.17
CA ARG A 118 -21.92 5.76 0.44
C ARG A 118 -20.79 5.76 -0.57
N PHE A 119 -20.63 6.88 -1.26
CA PHE A 119 -19.46 7.13 -2.10
C PHE A 119 -18.20 7.28 -1.25
N ASP A 120 -17.09 6.73 -1.75
CA ASP A 120 -15.76 7.04 -1.23
C ASP A 120 -15.34 8.42 -1.75
N ILE A 121 -15.56 9.45 -0.93
CA ILE A 121 -15.33 10.86 -1.28
C ILE A 121 -13.97 11.28 -0.75
N LEU A 122 -13.08 11.66 -1.66
CA LEU A 122 -11.72 12.10 -1.42
C LEU A 122 -11.59 13.60 -1.66
N ARG A 123 -10.71 14.24 -0.89
CA ARG A 123 -10.37 15.66 -1.02
C ARG A 123 -8.95 15.82 -1.54
N PRO A 124 -8.57 16.98 -2.10
CA PRO A 124 -7.18 17.26 -2.43
C PRO A 124 -6.22 17.07 -1.24
N SER A 125 -6.67 17.40 -0.02
CA SER A 125 -5.94 17.21 1.23
C SER A 125 -6.00 15.80 1.83
N SER A 126 -6.73 14.86 1.21
CA SER A 126 -6.69 13.46 1.63
C SER A 126 -5.27 12.90 1.44
N ASN A 127 -4.84 11.99 2.32
CA ASN A 127 -3.52 11.34 2.27
C ASN A 127 -3.59 9.82 2.01
N ARG A 128 -4.79 9.32 1.68
CA ARG A 128 -5.03 7.97 1.19
C ARG A 128 -6.14 7.96 0.15
N SER A 129 -6.09 7.00 -0.75
CA SER A 129 -7.16 6.68 -1.68
C SER A 129 -7.39 5.17 -1.72
N SER A 130 -8.61 4.74 -2.00
CA SER A 130 -8.91 3.33 -2.25
C SER A 130 -8.28 2.81 -3.57
N CYS A 131 -8.31 1.49 -3.75
CA CYS A 131 -7.77 0.80 -4.92
C CYS A 131 -8.52 1.17 -6.21
N PHE A 132 -7.79 1.62 -7.24
CA PHE A 132 -8.35 1.78 -8.58
C PHE A 132 -8.45 0.44 -9.31
N THR A 133 -9.68 0.01 -9.63
CA THR A 133 -9.93 -1.26 -10.32
C THR A 133 -10.17 -1.04 -11.82
N LYS A 134 -10.19 -2.11 -12.60
CA LYS A 134 -10.51 -2.06 -14.03
C LYS A 134 -11.90 -1.47 -14.35
N ALA A 135 -12.80 -1.44 -13.38
CA ALA A 135 -14.17 -0.91 -13.53
C ALA A 135 -14.27 0.59 -13.22
N TYR A 136 -13.18 1.22 -12.77
CA TYR A 136 -13.15 2.66 -12.48
C TYR A 136 -13.54 3.50 -13.70
N GLY A 137 -14.29 4.58 -13.47
CA GLY A 137 -14.84 5.43 -14.52
C GLY A 137 -15.98 4.81 -15.34
N SER A 138 -16.46 3.62 -14.99
CA SER A 138 -17.67 3.04 -15.58
C SER A 138 -18.94 3.55 -14.89
N HIS A 139 -20.10 3.24 -15.46
CA HIS A 139 -21.40 3.52 -14.83
C HIS A 139 -21.62 2.75 -13.51
N HIS A 140 -20.78 1.76 -13.19
CA HIS A 140 -20.77 1.05 -11.91
C HIS A 140 -19.92 1.82 -10.88
N VAL A 141 -20.39 3.00 -10.49
CA VAL A 141 -19.72 3.88 -9.50
C VAL A 141 -19.57 3.21 -8.12
N ALA A 142 -20.31 2.13 -7.88
CA ALA A 142 -20.32 1.44 -6.60
C ALA A 142 -19.03 0.67 -6.28
N SER A 143 -18.16 0.47 -7.27
CA SER A 143 -16.94 -0.31 -7.09
C SER A 143 -15.88 0.17 -8.08
N GLY A 144 -14.75 0.66 -7.59
CA GLY A 144 -13.64 0.94 -8.49
C GLY A 144 -12.58 1.92 -8.02
N GLY A 145 -12.81 2.66 -6.92
CA GLY A 145 -11.88 3.67 -6.41
C GLY A 145 -12.64 4.91 -5.93
N GLY A 146 -11.93 5.79 -5.22
CA GLY A 146 -12.51 7.02 -4.68
C GLY A 146 -12.81 8.08 -5.74
N LEU A 147 -13.66 9.04 -5.39
CA LEU A 147 -14.06 10.18 -6.22
C LEU A 147 -13.53 11.47 -5.59
N LEU A 148 -13.01 12.36 -6.42
CA LEU A 148 -12.51 13.65 -5.94
C LEU A 148 -13.65 14.67 -5.83
N GLN A 149 -13.78 15.28 -4.66
CA GLN A 149 -14.64 16.43 -4.42
C GLN A 149 -14.05 17.69 -5.06
N THR A 150 -14.87 18.44 -5.80
CA THR A 150 -14.42 19.67 -6.49
C THR A 150 -15.18 20.92 -6.08
N GLN A 151 -16.31 20.77 -5.38
CA GLN A 151 -17.13 21.86 -4.88
C GLN A 151 -17.37 21.70 -3.38
N LYS A 152 -17.73 22.80 -2.72
CA LYS A 152 -17.95 22.86 -1.27
C LYS A 152 -16.79 22.22 -0.48
N ILE A 153 -15.54 22.53 -0.84
CA ILE A 153 -14.32 21.83 -0.33
C ILE A 153 -14.23 21.83 1.20
N ASP A 154 -14.79 22.86 1.85
CA ASP A 154 -14.84 22.98 3.31
C ASP A 154 -15.83 21.99 3.97
N GLN A 155 -16.74 21.39 3.20
CA GLN A 155 -17.65 20.36 3.69
C GLN A 155 -16.91 19.04 3.85
N THR A 156 -16.76 18.61 5.10
CA THR A 156 -16.08 17.35 5.47
C THR A 156 -17.02 16.27 6.00
N GLU A 157 -18.25 16.65 6.31
CA GLU A 157 -19.30 15.75 6.77
C GLU A 157 -20.37 15.60 5.68
N TYR A 158 -20.77 14.36 5.43
CA TYR A 158 -21.64 14.01 4.31
C TYR A 158 -22.90 13.31 4.81
N ASP A 159 -24.06 13.90 4.53
CA ASP A 159 -25.34 13.25 4.72
C ASP A 159 -25.68 12.39 3.50
N PHE A 160 -25.31 11.11 3.55
CA PHE A 160 -25.58 10.17 2.47
C PHE A 160 -27.08 9.84 2.30
N SER A 161 -27.94 10.21 3.26
CA SER A 161 -29.39 10.07 3.09
C SER A 161 -29.97 11.15 2.16
N ASN A 162 -29.23 12.26 2.00
CA ASN A 162 -29.57 13.35 1.12
C ASN A 162 -28.67 13.37 -0.12
N SER A 163 -29.04 12.61 -1.14
CA SER A 163 -28.30 12.53 -2.41
C SER A 163 -28.13 13.87 -3.12
N GLU A 164 -29.02 14.84 -2.88
CA GLU A 164 -28.88 16.20 -3.43
C GLU A 164 -27.67 16.91 -2.81
N SER A 165 -27.50 16.79 -1.49
CA SER A 165 -26.32 17.34 -0.81
C SER A 165 -25.01 16.73 -1.34
N ILE A 166 -25.02 15.43 -1.69
CA ILE A 166 -23.87 14.73 -2.27
C ILE A 166 -23.62 15.16 -3.72
N ALA A 167 -24.68 15.36 -4.51
CA ALA A 167 -24.54 15.81 -5.89
C ALA A 167 -23.91 17.20 -5.99
N ASP A 168 -24.21 18.08 -5.05
CA ASP A 168 -23.65 19.43 -4.98
C ASP A 168 -22.14 19.47 -4.69
N LEU A 169 -21.53 18.37 -4.25
CA LEU A 169 -20.09 18.27 -3.98
C LEU A 169 -19.24 18.30 -5.26
N GLY A 170 -19.87 18.17 -6.44
CA GLY A 170 -19.18 18.14 -7.72
C GLY A 170 -18.17 16.99 -7.79
N LEU A 171 -18.60 15.77 -7.48
CA LEU A 171 -17.72 14.61 -7.49
C LEU A 171 -17.22 14.33 -8.91
N ARG A 172 -15.94 14.02 -9.05
CA ARG A 172 -15.34 13.55 -10.32
C ARG A 172 -14.49 12.32 -10.14
N PHE A 173 -14.31 11.56 -11.21
CA PHE A 173 -13.25 10.57 -11.27
C PHE A 173 -11.88 11.25 -11.31
N PHE A 174 -10.87 10.59 -10.74
CA PHE A 174 -9.47 10.89 -11.03
C PHE A 174 -9.21 10.60 -12.51
N SER A 175 -8.55 11.50 -13.22
CA SER A 175 -8.20 11.30 -14.62
C SER A 175 -7.23 10.11 -14.79
N PRO A 176 -7.09 9.54 -16.00
CA PRO A 176 -6.12 8.48 -16.23
C PRO A 176 -4.68 8.87 -15.89
N THR A 177 -4.29 10.13 -16.07
CA THR A 177 -2.95 10.63 -15.71
C THR A 177 -2.79 10.72 -14.19
N GLU A 178 -3.82 11.18 -13.47
CA GLU A 178 -3.81 11.20 -12.00
C GLU A 178 -3.70 9.79 -11.39
N VAL A 179 -4.49 8.83 -11.91
CA VAL A 179 -4.39 7.43 -11.50
C VAL A 179 -3.02 6.85 -11.86
N ALA A 180 -2.47 7.18 -13.03
CA ALA A 180 -1.13 6.75 -13.43
C ALA A 180 -0.05 7.25 -12.46
N ARG A 181 -0.15 8.48 -11.98
CA ARG A 181 0.79 9.03 -10.96
C ARG A 181 0.65 8.33 -9.61
N LEU A 182 -0.57 8.01 -9.17
CA LEU A 182 -0.78 7.20 -7.95
C LEU A 182 -0.25 5.77 -8.11
N HIS A 183 -0.20 5.25 -9.33
CA HIS A 183 0.49 4.00 -9.67
C HIS A 183 2.00 4.18 -9.96
N VAL A 184 2.51 5.40 -9.82
CA VAL A 184 3.92 5.79 -10.02
C VAL A 184 4.45 5.49 -11.42
N PHE A 185 3.57 5.58 -12.44
CA PHE A 185 4.06 5.56 -13.81
C PHE A 185 4.84 6.84 -14.13
N PRO A 186 5.99 6.73 -14.80
CA PRO A 186 6.71 7.91 -15.30
C PRO A 186 5.84 8.60 -16.36
N LEU A 187 5.59 9.89 -16.22
CA LEU A 187 4.85 10.70 -17.20
C LEU A 187 5.77 11.76 -17.80
N ASN A 188 5.55 12.09 -19.07
CA ASN A 188 6.29 13.14 -19.76
C ASN A 188 5.67 14.52 -19.46
N GLU A 189 5.86 14.99 -18.23
CA GLU A 189 5.30 16.26 -17.76
C GLU A 189 6.41 17.14 -17.19
N LYS A 190 6.49 18.39 -17.66
CA LYS A 190 7.33 19.42 -17.03
C LYS A 190 6.57 19.91 -15.80
N ARG A 191 6.85 19.34 -14.62
CA ARG A 191 6.36 19.92 -13.37
C ARG A 191 7.35 21.01 -12.94
N ASP A 192 6.82 22.16 -12.53
CA ASP A 192 7.60 23.15 -11.80
C ASP A 192 8.14 22.47 -10.54
N ASP A 193 9.47 22.41 -10.44
CA ASP A 193 10.22 21.60 -9.49
C ASP A 193 9.95 21.96 -8.01
N ASP A 194 9.29 23.08 -7.74
CA ASP A 194 9.04 23.57 -6.38
C ASP A 194 7.88 22.85 -5.65
N ASN A 195 7.05 22.05 -6.35
CA ASN A 195 5.84 21.40 -5.78
C ASN A 195 5.93 19.87 -5.65
N ALA A 196 7.08 19.26 -5.94
CA ALA A 196 7.26 17.84 -5.67
C ALA A 196 7.14 17.59 -4.15
N PRO A 197 6.37 16.58 -3.70
CA PRO A 197 6.25 16.30 -2.27
C PRO A 197 7.62 16.00 -1.69
N GLU A 198 8.13 16.90 -0.84
CA GLU A 198 9.24 16.59 0.07
C GLU A 198 8.70 15.66 1.15
N ILE A 199 9.00 14.36 1.03
CA ILE A 199 8.72 13.40 2.08
C ILE A 199 9.83 13.56 3.11
N SER A 200 9.56 14.34 4.17
CA SER A 200 10.42 14.39 5.34
C SER A 200 10.27 13.08 6.13
N GLU A 201 11.39 12.44 6.45
CA GLU A 201 11.46 11.36 7.43
C GLU A 201 10.91 11.90 8.77
N SER A 202 9.95 11.20 9.39
CA SER A 202 9.61 11.45 10.78
C SER A 202 10.61 10.68 11.65
N SER A 203 11.77 11.28 11.90
CA SER A 203 12.59 10.89 13.03
C SER A 203 12.00 11.57 14.26
N ASP A 204 11.37 10.80 15.14
CA ASP A 204 11.15 11.21 16.53
C ASP A 204 12.55 11.32 17.18
N GLU A 205 13.24 12.44 16.93
CA GLU A 205 14.52 12.77 17.55
C GLU A 205 14.27 13.38 18.94
N GLU A 206 14.11 12.53 19.96
CA GLU A 206 14.56 12.90 21.29
C GLU A 206 16.08 12.67 21.39
N SER A 207 16.81 13.77 21.21
CA SER A 207 18.18 14.04 21.67
C SER A 207 19.23 12.93 21.52
N ILE A 208 19.96 12.89 20.39
CA ILE A 208 21.35 12.41 20.37
C ILE A 208 22.19 13.39 19.53
N THR A 209 23.07 14.11 20.20
CA THR A 209 24.04 15.04 19.62
C THR A 209 25.30 14.30 19.16
N GLU A 210 25.47 14.04 17.86
CA GLU A 210 26.75 13.78 17.16
C GLU A 210 26.47 13.83 15.63
N PRO A 211 27.44 14.17 14.76
CA PRO A 211 27.18 14.52 13.37
C PRO A 211 26.88 13.25 12.55
N VAL A 212 25.60 13.02 12.25
CA VAL A 212 25.14 11.88 11.45
C VAL A 212 25.62 12.06 10.00
N LEU A 213 26.66 11.32 9.64
CA LEU A 213 26.95 10.94 8.26
C LEU A 213 25.65 10.41 7.63
N LYS A 214 25.06 11.15 6.67
CA LYS A 214 23.79 10.82 5.99
C LYS A 214 23.68 9.31 5.77
N SER A 215 22.99 8.61 6.67
CA SER A 215 22.90 7.16 6.63
C SER A 215 22.06 6.82 5.41
N VAL A 216 22.62 6.04 4.49
CA VAL A 216 21.88 5.57 3.33
C VAL A 216 20.85 4.57 3.87
N THR A 217 19.62 5.01 4.08
CA THR A 217 18.55 4.14 4.58
C THR A 217 18.11 3.18 3.46
N THR A 218 17.75 1.94 3.83
CA THR A 218 17.15 0.95 2.92
C THR A 218 15.84 1.42 2.32
N VAL A 219 15.19 2.30 3.04
CA VAL A 219 13.82 2.69 2.84
C VAL A 219 13.85 3.97 2.04
N ARG A 220 13.76 3.85 0.72
CA ARG A 220 13.69 5.04 -0.12
C ARG A 220 12.28 5.61 -0.02
N PRO A 221 12.11 6.82 0.56
CA PRO A 221 10.81 7.47 0.50
C PRO A 221 10.42 7.62 -0.96
N PHE A 222 9.13 7.45 -1.24
CA PHE A 222 8.59 7.70 -2.56
C PHE A 222 9.03 9.09 -3.02
N ASN A 223 9.88 9.12 -4.04
CA ASN A 223 10.29 10.37 -4.65
C ASN A 223 9.82 10.34 -6.10
N PRO A 224 8.84 11.18 -6.47
CA PRO A 224 8.36 11.22 -7.84
C PRO A 224 9.46 11.58 -8.86
N ARG A 225 10.57 12.20 -8.42
CA ARG A 225 11.76 12.46 -9.26
C ARG A 225 12.60 11.22 -9.51
N LEU A 226 12.72 10.30 -8.54
CA LEU A 226 13.51 9.07 -8.73
C LEU A 226 12.90 8.14 -9.79
N ALA A 227 11.59 8.26 -10.03
CA ALA A 227 10.90 7.54 -11.10
C ALA A 227 11.06 8.19 -12.50
N GLN A 228 11.61 9.41 -12.58
CA GLN A 228 11.67 10.19 -13.82
C GLN A 228 13.10 10.27 -14.34
N ASN A 229 13.47 9.33 -15.22
CA ASN A 229 14.57 9.60 -16.16
C ASN A 229 14.08 10.70 -17.12
N PRO A 230 14.82 11.82 -17.29
CA PRO A 230 14.41 12.90 -18.21
C PRO A 230 14.21 12.43 -19.66
N ASN A 231 14.81 11.29 -20.04
CA ASN A 231 14.70 10.70 -21.37
C ASN A 231 13.71 9.52 -21.43
N GLY A 232 13.00 9.22 -20.35
CA GLY A 232 12.01 8.14 -20.27
C GLY A 232 12.61 6.76 -19.96
N PRO A 233 11.83 5.67 -20.14
CA PRO A 233 10.55 5.63 -20.84
C PRO A 233 9.40 6.28 -20.05
N PHE A 234 8.45 6.91 -20.76
CA PHE A 234 7.24 7.49 -20.18
C PHE A 234 5.99 6.71 -20.59
N LEU A 235 5.02 6.59 -19.69
CA LEU A 235 3.69 6.11 -20.02
C LEU A 235 2.99 7.14 -20.91
N GLN A 236 2.54 6.70 -22.08
CA GLN A 236 1.72 7.48 -22.99
C GLN A 236 0.53 6.64 -23.44
N PHE A 237 -0.65 7.24 -23.40
CA PHE A 237 -1.85 6.62 -23.95
C PHE A 237 -1.99 7.02 -25.42
N PRO A 238 -2.18 6.06 -26.34
CA PRO A 238 -2.57 6.39 -27.70
C PRO A 238 -3.83 7.26 -27.71
N GLU A 239 -3.86 8.30 -28.55
CA GLU A 239 -4.95 9.29 -28.59
C GLU A 239 -6.32 8.65 -28.81
N LYS A 240 -6.37 7.58 -29.62
CA LYS A 240 -7.58 6.79 -29.91
C LYS A 240 -8.20 6.09 -28.70
N LEU A 241 -7.46 5.94 -27.58
CA LEU A 241 -7.99 5.28 -26.39
C LEU A 241 -8.92 6.21 -25.62
N LYS A 242 -10.16 5.75 -25.42
CA LYS A 242 -11.15 6.40 -24.55
C LYS A 242 -10.74 6.29 -23.08
N ALA A 243 -11.19 7.23 -22.25
CA ALA A 243 -10.90 7.25 -20.81
C ALA A 243 -11.18 5.89 -20.12
N LEU A 244 -12.33 5.27 -20.40
CA LEU A 244 -12.69 3.97 -19.83
C LEU A 244 -11.70 2.84 -20.21
N GLN A 245 -11.10 2.88 -21.41
CA GLN A 245 -10.07 1.92 -21.80
C GLN A 245 -8.77 2.17 -21.03
N ARG A 246 -8.41 3.44 -20.82
CA ARG A 246 -7.24 3.83 -20.02
C ARG A 246 -7.39 3.38 -18.57
N TYR A 247 -8.56 3.55 -17.96
CA TYR A 247 -8.85 3.01 -16.62
C TYR A 247 -8.77 1.49 -16.55
N LYS A 248 -9.26 0.77 -17.56
CA LYS A 248 -9.12 -0.70 -17.62
C LYS A 248 -7.66 -1.14 -17.62
N LEU A 249 -6.81 -0.45 -18.39
CA LEU A 249 -5.37 -0.73 -18.44
C LEU A 249 -4.72 -0.45 -17.07
N LEU A 250 -4.95 0.74 -16.51
CA LEU A 250 -4.38 1.15 -15.21
C LEU A 250 -4.87 0.27 -14.06
N GLY A 251 -6.16 -0.06 -14.03
CA GLY A 251 -6.78 -0.86 -12.97
C GLY A 251 -6.26 -2.30 -12.91
N ASN A 252 -5.84 -2.86 -14.06
CA ASN A 252 -5.16 -4.16 -14.13
C ASN A 252 -3.64 -4.07 -13.93
N SER A 253 -3.08 -2.86 -13.91
CA SER A 253 -1.64 -2.64 -13.81
C SER A 253 -1.12 -2.86 -12.39
N LEU A 254 0.16 -2.56 -12.18
CA LEU A 254 0.85 -2.59 -10.89
C LEU A 254 1.17 -1.16 -10.41
N ASN A 255 1.65 -1.04 -9.17
CA ASN A 255 2.34 0.17 -8.74
C ASN A 255 3.83 0.02 -9.03
N VAL A 256 4.38 0.91 -9.86
CA VAL A 256 5.75 0.79 -10.39
C VAL A 256 6.79 0.93 -9.28
N TRP A 257 6.54 1.79 -8.29
CA TRP A 257 7.46 2.03 -7.18
C TRP A 257 7.60 0.81 -6.27
N VAL A 258 6.48 0.21 -5.89
CA VAL A 258 6.46 -1.03 -5.10
C VAL A 258 7.31 -2.10 -5.79
N VAL A 259 7.06 -2.34 -7.08
CA VAL A 259 7.78 -3.37 -7.83
C VAL A 259 9.27 -3.02 -7.99
N ALA A 260 9.61 -1.75 -8.18
CA ALA A 260 11.01 -1.32 -8.27
C ALA A 260 11.78 -1.57 -6.96
N GLU A 261 11.17 -1.26 -5.81
CA GLU A 261 11.80 -1.52 -4.50
C GLU A 261 11.91 -3.01 -4.19
N LEU A 262 10.90 -3.82 -4.53
CA LEU A 262 10.97 -5.28 -4.40
C LEU A 262 12.05 -5.88 -5.33
N LEU A 263 12.13 -5.44 -6.59
CA LEU A 263 13.20 -5.86 -7.50
C LEU A 263 14.57 -5.47 -6.95
N ARG A 264 14.71 -4.26 -6.39
CA ARG A 264 15.97 -3.85 -5.77
C ARG A 264 16.36 -4.77 -4.61
N ALA A 265 15.39 -5.08 -3.74
CA ALA A 265 15.61 -5.92 -2.56
C ALA A 265 16.12 -7.32 -2.91
N VAL A 266 15.70 -7.85 -4.05
CA VAL A 266 16.03 -9.23 -4.49
C VAL A 266 17.30 -9.26 -5.31
N LEU A 267 17.41 -8.37 -6.29
CA LEU A 267 18.49 -8.39 -7.28
C LEU A 267 19.80 -7.85 -6.72
N PHE A 268 19.74 -6.96 -5.73
CA PHE A 268 20.94 -6.30 -5.18
C PHE A 268 21.12 -6.54 -3.68
N ALA A 269 20.47 -7.56 -3.11
CA ALA A 269 20.51 -7.90 -1.67
C ALA A 269 21.94 -8.02 -1.10
N ASP A 270 22.87 -8.46 -1.94
CA ASP A 270 24.25 -8.81 -1.68
C ASP A 270 25.27 -7.81 -2.25
N HIS A 271 24.80 -6.77 -2.91
CA HIS A 271 25.69 -5.76 -3.48
C HIS A 271 26.19 -4.83 -2.36
N SER A 272 27.51 -4.62 -2.27
CA SER A 272 28.16 -3.89 -1.17
C SER A 272 27.71 -2.43 -1.02
N GLY A 273 27.24 -1.81 -2.11
CA GLY A 273 26.65 -0.47 -2.09
C GLY A 273 25.14 -0.42 -1.84
N THR A 274 24.48 -1.56 -1.62
CA THR A 274 23.05 -1.60 -1.33
C THR A 274 22.84 -1.30 0.15
N PRO A 275 22.10 -0.23 0.50
CA PRO A 275 21.74 0.01 1.88
C PRO A 275 20.94 -1.18 2.43
N GLN A 276 21.16 -1.53 3.70
CA GLN A 276 20.55 -2.66 4.41
C GLN A 276 19.46 -2.19 5.41
N PRO A 277 18.46 -3.03 5.75
CA PRO A 277 17.49 -2.73 6.81
C PRO A 277 18.19 -2.39 8.11
N LEU A 278 17.61 -1.48 8.89
CA LEU A 278 18.05 -1.28 10.27
C LEU A 278 17.52 -2.43 11.12
N TYR A 279 18.42 -3.26 11.61
CA TYR A 279 18.10 -4.39 12.47
C TYR A 279 18.04 -3.95 13.93
N ARG A 280 17.16 -4.56 14.72
CA ARG A 280 17.17 -4.34 16.18
C ARG A 280 18.36 -5.09 16.77
N GLU A 281 19.09 -4.44 17.68
CA GLU A 281 20.12 -5.13 18.43
C GLU A 281 19.49 -6.22 19.33
N PRO A 282 20.05 -7.43 19.35
CA PRO A 282 19.58 -8.48 20.24
C PRO A 282 19.85 -8.07 21.71
N GLY A 283 18.79 -7.76 22.45
CA GLY A 283 18.85 -7.47 23.90
C GLY A 283 18.29 -6.12 24.36
N PHE A 284 17.87 -5.25 23.44
CA PHE A 284 17.15 -4.00 23.78
C PHE A 284 15.65 -4.15 23.49
N ASP A 285 14.90 -4.58 24.51
CA ASP A 285 13.45 -4.41 24.53
C ASP A 285 13.16 -2.92 24.82
N ILE A 286 12.74 -2.17 23.80
CA ILE A 286 12.12 -0.87 24.03
C ILE A 286 10.70 -1.17 24.55
N GLU A 287 10.50 -1.07 25.86
CA GLU A 287 9.16 -1.03 26.46
C GLU A 287 8.37 0.13 25.85
N GLY A 288 7.44 -0.18 24.94
CA GLY A 288 6.68 0.88 24.29
C GLY A 288 5.74 0.45 23.19
N THR A 289 4.88 -0.53 23.43
CA THR A 289 3.48 -0.61 22.94
C THR A 289 2.85 -1.93 23.39
N LYS A 290 2.46 -1.99 24.66
CA LYS A 290 1.29 -2.80 25.01
C LYS A 290 0.10 -2.05 24.40
N HIS A 291 -0.44 -2.56 23.30
CA HIS A 291 -1.82 -2.24 22.98
C HIS A 291 -2.67 -2.91 24.06
N ASP A 292 -3.17 -2.08 24.97
CA ASP A 292 -4.30 -2.44 25.81
C ASP A 292 -5.45 -2.81 24.86
N ILE A 293 -5.68 -4.11 24.71
CA ILE A 293 -6.97 -4.61 24.29
C ILE A 293 -7.86 -4.35 25.51
N GLU A 294 -8.62 -3.26 25.47
CA GLU A 294 -9.79 -3.13 26.34
C GLU A 294 -10.74 -4.27 25.98
N GLU A 295 -10.63 -5.37 26.73
CA GLU A 295 -11.74 -6.29 26.93
C GLU A 295 -12.88 -5.47 27.53
N THR A 296 -13.85 -5.07 26.69
CA THR A 296 -15.15 -4.67 27.18
C THR A 296 -15.80 -5.89 27.82
N GLY A 297 -15.54 -6.05 29.12
CA GLY A 297 -16.19 -7.01 29.99
C GLY A 297 -17.69 -6.75 29.99
N LEU A 298 -18.44 -7.64 29.34
CA LEU A 298 -19.83 -7.87 29.65
C LEU A 298 -19.87 -8.51 31.04
N THR A 299 -20.08 -7.68 32.04
CA THR A 299 -20.32 -8.12 33.42
C THR A 299 -21.54 -9.02 33.46
N SER A 300 -21.30 -10.28 33.82
CA SER A 300 -22.29 -11.22 34.33
C SER A 300 -22.92 -10.64 35.59
N ASN A 301 -24.20 -10.26 35.51
CA ASN A 301 -25.03 -10.12 36.70
C ASN A 301 -25.84 -11.41 36.85
N ASP A 302 -25.47 -12.19 37.85
CA ASP A 302 -26.28 -13.25 38.41
C ASP A 302 -27.59 -12.66 38.97
N GLY A 303 -28.70 -13.27 38.56
CA GLY A 303 -30.04 -12.93 39.00
C GLY A 303 -31.03 -13.96 38.49
N ASP A 304 -31.02 -15.15 39.08
CA ASP A 304 -32.16 -16.09 39.08
C ASP A 304 -33.25 -15.51 40.04
N PRO A 305 -34.57 -15.58 39.75
CA PRO A 305 -35.26 -16.88 39.75
C PRO A 305 -36.35 -17.09 38.67
N SER A 306 -36.52 -18.37 38.32
CA SER A 306 -37.78 -19.06 37.98
C SER A 306 -38.59 -18.59 36.76
N ASP A 307 -38.73 -19.43 35.73
CA ASP A 307 -39.83 -20.40 35.61
C ASP A 307 -39.66 -21.24 34.33
N SER A 308 -40.13 -22.46 34.43
CA SER A 308 -40.21 -23.52 33.44
C SER A 308 -40.76 -23.10 32.06
N ASP A 309 -40.09 -23.51 30.96
CA ASP A 309 -40.78 -24.33 29.96
C ASP A 309 -39.82 -24.99 28.94
N THR A 310 -39.93 -26.31 28.89
CA THR A 310 -39.32 -27.21 27.90
C THR A 310 -39.82 -26.94 26.47
N LYS A 311 -38.91 -26.84 25.48
CA LYS A 311 -39.17 -27.32 24.10
C LYS A 311 -37.90 -27.46 23.24
N ARG A 312 -37.65 -28.72 22.85
CA ARG A 312 -36.80 -29.18 21.74
C ARG A 312 -37.04 -28.37 20.45
N ARG A 313 -35.99 -28.15 19.64
CA ARG A 313 -35.91 -28.56 18.21
C ARG A 313 -34.60 -28.18 17.51
N ASP A 314 -33.88 -29.23 17.12
CA ASP A 314 -33.32 -29.52 15.79
C ASP A 314 -32.60 -28.44 14.97
N THR A 315 -31.30 -28.70 14.82
CA THR A 315 -30.43 -28.25 13.72
C THR A 315 -30.94 -28.74 12.36
N LYS A 316 -31.14 -27.83 11.40
CA LYS A 316 -31.22 -28.18 9.98
C LYS A 316 -30.24 -27.36 9.14
N ARG A 317 -29.36 -28.13 8.51
CA ARG A 317 -28.36 -27.82 7.49
C ARG A 317 -29.00 -28.10 6.13
N PHE A 318 -29.07 -27.14 5.21
CA PHE A 318 -29.30 -27.36 3.77
C PHE A 318 -28.64 -26.20 3.02
N LYS A 319 -27.52 -26.40 2.31
CA LYS A 319 -27.28 -26.97 0.97
C LYS A 319 -27.81 -26.11 -0.18
N ALA A 320 -26.88 -25.84 -1.09
CA ALA A 320 -26.98 -25.08 -2.33
C ALA A 320 -27.84 -25.77 -3.39
N GLU A 321 -28.56 -24.95 -4.15
CA GLU A 321 -28.66 -24.96 -5.60
C GLU A 321 -28.45 -23.51 -6.10
#